data_AF-A0A450Z5R2-F1
#
_entry.id   AF-A0A450Z5R2-F1
#
_cell.length_a   1.000
_cell.length_b   1.000
_cell.length_c   1.000
_cell.angle_alpha   90.00
_cell.angle_beta   90.00
_cell.angle_gamma   90.00
#
_symmetry.space_group_name_H-M   'P 1'
#
loop_
_entity.id
_entity.type
_entity.pdbx_description
1 polymer ?
#
loop_
_entity_poly.entity_id
_entity_poly.type
_entity_poly.pdbx_seq_one_letter_code
_entity_poly.pdbx_strand_id
1 'polypeptide(L)'
;MSGLGAKAIRQYDKAGVKVAPSIKLGIRADLEYDGTDFILVDALPLFDDGEFVSSKTPAGYQMLPGGSILQWGYQDGYFDFGLGSSGHWQVIFPIAFPNACLSVTVSGGEIIGTQESSEHIYSAFDFAQTGFSIYMLRVFGSSGGTSDLFRVRYMAIGY
;
A
#
# COMPACT_ATOMS: atom_id res chain seq x y z
N MET A 1 -21.70 -23.15 -49.28
CA MET A 1 -21.62 -23.13 -47.81
C MET A 1 -22.32 -21.89 -47.32
N SER A 2 -23.46 -22.01 -46.62
CA SER A 2 -24.04 -20.88 -45.89
C SER A 2 -23.22 -20.68 -44.62
N GLY A 3 -22.33 -19.69 -44.61
CA GLY A 3 -21.58 -19.33 -43.40
C GLY A 3 -22.56 -18.95 -42.29
N LEU A 4 -22.29 -19.40 -41.06
CA LEU A 4 -22.89 -18.80 -39.88
C LEU A 4 -22.62 -17.30 -39.99
N GLY A 5 -23.67 -16.47 -40.07
CA GLY A 5 -23.51 -15.02 -40.12
C GLY A 5 -22.72 -14.47 -38.93
N ALA A 6 -22.57 -13.15 -38.85
CA ALA A 6 -21.82 -12.52 -37.78
C ALA A 6 -22.25 -13.02 -36.38
N LYS A 7 -21.27 -13.45 -35.58
CA LYS A 7 -21.46 -13.90 -34.19
C LYS A 7 -20.72 -12.98 -33.24
N ALA A 8 -21.30 -12.76 -32.06
CA ALA A 8 -20.62 -12.02 -31.00
C ALA A 8 -19.48 -12.87 -30.42
N ILE A 9 -18.44 -12.20 -29.94
CA ILE A 9 -17.47 -12.80 -29.03
C ILE A 9 -18.00 -12.57 -27.61
N ARG A 10 -17.97 -13.60 -26.77
CA ARG A 10 -18.46 -13.61 -25.39
C ARG A 10 -17.43 -14.28 -24.48
N GLN A 11 -17.61 -14.11 -23.18
CA GLN A 11 -16.87 -14.82 -22.14
C GLN A 11 -17.86 -15.30 -21.08
N TYR A 12 -17.57 -16.42 -20.43
CA TYR A 12 -18.33 -16.86 -19.25
C TYR A 12 -17.80 -16.16 -17.99
N ASP A 13 -18.69 -15.63 -17.17
CA ASP A 13 -18.34 -15.20 -15.81
C ASP A 13 -18.21 -16.41 -14.87
N LYS A 14 -17.85 -16.17 -13.61
CA LYS A 14 -17.69 -17.24 -12.60
C LYS A 14 -18.99 -18.00 -12.30
N ALA A 15 -20.15 -17.44 -12.65
CA ALA A 15 -21.45 -18.08 -12.52
C ALA A 15 -21.88 -18.82 -13.80
N GLY A 16 -21.04 -18.83 -14.85
CA GLY A 16 -21.35 -19.45 -16.14
C GLY A 16 -22.28 -18.61 -17.02
N VAL A 17 -22.45 -17.32 -16.74
CA VAL A 17 -23.28 -16.41 -17.56
C VAL A 17 -22.43 -15.78 -18.67
N LYS A 18 -23.00 -15.65 -19.87
CA LYS A 18 -22.34 -14.97 -21.00
C LYS A 18 -22.30 -13.46 -20.80
N VAL A 19 -21.10 -12.90 -20.71
CA VAL A 19 -20.83 -11.45 -20.60
C VAL A 19 -20.04 -10.92 -21.80
N ALA A 20 -19.85 -9.61 -21.87
CA ALA A 20 -18.95 -9.01 -22.84
C ALA A 20 -17.50 -9.47 -22.56
N PRO A 21 -16.72 -9.84 -23.58
CA PRO A 21 -15.37 -10.37 -23.38
C PRO A 21 -14.40 -9.24 -22.99
N SER A 22 -13.46 -9.53 -22.09
CA SER A 22 -12.35 -8.62 -21.79
C SER A 22 -11.12 -8.99 -22.63
N ILE A 23 -10.91 -8.27 -23.74
CA ILE A 23 -9.76 -8.46 -24.64
C ILE A 23 -8.87 -7.23 -24.56
N LYS A 24 -7.60 -7.41 -24.16
CA LYS A 24 -6.60 -6.33 -24.11
C LYS A 24 -5.76 -6.29 -25.38
N LEU A 25 -5.29 -5.10 -25.75
CA LEU A 25 -4.42 -4.92 -26.92
C LEU A 25 -3.12 -5.71 -26.75
N GLY A 26 -2.67 -6.39 -27.81
CA GLY A 26 -1.38 -7.06 -27.85
C GLY A 26 -1.36 -8.47 -27.24
N ILE A 27 -2.51 -9.01 -26.86
CA ILE A 27 -2.62 -10.37 -26.30
C ILE A 27 -3.22 -11.32 -27.35
N ARG A 28 -2.73 -12.57 -27.38
CA ARG A 28 -3.32 -13.67 -28.16
C ARG A 28 -4.32 -14.42 -27.29
N ALA A 29 -5.44 -14.81 -27.87
CA ALA A 29 -6.55 -15.43 -27.17
C ALA A 29 -7.19 -16.52 -28.05
N ASP A 30 -7.58 -17.62 -27.40
CA ASP A 30 -8.25 -18.73 -28.06
C ASP A 30 -9.78 -18.61 -27.95
N LEU A 31 -10.46 -18.89 -29.07
CA LEU A 31 -11.92 -18.86 -29.19
C LEU A 31 -12.48 -20.24 -29.52
N GLU A 32 -13.58 -20.62 -28.85
CA GLU A 32 -14.36 -21.82 -29.14
C GLU A 32 -15.80 -21.45 -29.52
N TYR A 33 -16.39 -22.12 -30.52
CA TYR A 33 -17.78 -21.89 -30.86
C TYR A 33 -18.70 -22.83 -30.06
N ASP A 34 -19.57 -22.27 -29.22
CA ASP A 34 -20.43 -23.06 -28.32
C ASP A 34 -21.79 -23.45 -28.93
N GLY A 35 -21.95 -23.28 -30.23
CA GLY A 35 -23.22 -23.48 -30.93
C GLY A 35 -24.04 -22.20 -31.09
N THR A 36 -23.74 -21.13 -30.36
CA THR A 36 -24.42 -19.82 -30.49
C THR A 36 -23.44 -18.67 -30.74
N ASP A 37 -22.38 -18.56 -29.95
CA ASP A 37 -21.40 -17.46 -29.96
C ASP A 37 -19.95 -18.01 -29.99
N PHE A 38 -18.99 -17.15 -30.31
CA PHE A 38 -17.59 -17.44 -30.05
C PHE A 38 -17.26 -17.12 -28.58
N ILE A 39 -16.76 -18.09 -27.84
CA ILE A 39 -16.42 -17.99 -26.42
C ILE A 39 -14.91 -17.90 -26.26
N LEU A 40 -14.45 -16.95 -25.45
CA LEU A 40 -13.07 -16.85 -25.01
C LEU A 40 -12.75 -17.96 -23.98
N VAL A 41 -11.88 -18.91 -24.32
CA VAL A 41 -11.65 -20.14 -23.50
C VAL A 41 -10.37 -20.08 -22.68
N ASP A 42 -9.39 -19.29 -23.09
CA ASP A 42 -8.12 -19.11 -22.37
C ASP A 42 -7.66 -17.65 -22.46
N ALA A 43 -8.44 -16.75 -21.85
CA ALA A 43 -7.92 -15.42 -21.57
C ALA A 43 -6.76 -15.61 -20.58
N LEU A 44 -5.51 -15.46 -21.05
CA LEU A 44 -4.33 -15.33 -20.18
C LEU A 44 -4.73 -14.48 -18.98
N PRO A 45 -4.45 -14.91 -17.73
CA PRO A 45 -5.05 -14.35 -16.55
C PRO A 45 -4.95 -12.84 -16.65
N LEU A 46 -6.12 -12.24 -16.86
CA LEU A 46 -6.30 -10.83 -16.66
C LEU A 46 -5.94 -10.68 -15.19
N PHE A 47 -4.75 -10.17 -14.91
CA PHE A 47 -4.66 -9.31 -13.75
C PHE A 47 -5.83 -8.35 -13.96
N ASP A 48 -6.78 -8.37 -13.03
CA ASP A 48 -7.86 -7.42 -13.07
C ASP A 48 -7.16 -6.06 -12.92
N ASP A 49 -6.82 -5.44 -14.05
CA ASP A 49 -6.15 -4.15 -14.15
C ASP A 49 -7.12 -3.04 -13.74
N GLY A 50 -8.05 -3.30 -12.81
CA GLY A 50 -8.45 -2.28 -11.87
C GLY A 50 -7.18 -1.87 -11.15
N GLU A 51 -6.39 -1.01 -11.82
CA GLU A 51 -5.11 -0.51 -11.37
C GLU A 51 -5.30 -0.13 -9.92
N PHE A 52 -4.75 -0.97 -9.05
CA PHE A 52 -4.91 -0.81 -7.63
C PHE A 52 -4.59 0.63 -7.28
N VAL A 53 -5.61 1.37 -6.83
CA VAL A 53 -5.50 2.81 -6.66
C VAL A 53 -4.33 3.07 -5.73
N SER A 54 -3.36 3.83 -6.22
CA SER A 54 -2.10 4.04 -5.54
C SER A 54 -1.61 5.48 -5.68
N SER A 55 -0.87 5.91 -4.67
CA SER A 55 -0.12 7.16 -4.69
C SER A 55 1.35 6.82 -4.46
N LYS A 56 2.18 7.07 -5.47
CA LYS A 56 3.64 6.80 -5.43
C LYS A 56 4.45 7.98 -4.91
N THR A 57 3.84 8.81 -4.07
CA THR A 57 4.54 9.88 -3.37
C THR A 57 5.37 9.29 -2.22
N PRO A 58 6.34 10.04 -1.65
CA PRO A 58 7.15 9.55 -0.54
C PRO A 58 6.32 9.15 0.71
N ALA A 59 5.17 9.79 0.91
CA ALA A 59 4.14 9.36 1.84
C ALA A 59 2.92 8.91 1.01
N GLY A 60 2.86 7.62 0.70
CA GLY A 60 1.98 7.05 -0.31
C GLY A 60 1.13 5.88 0.18
N TYR A 61 0.35 5.32 -0.74
CA TYR A 61 -0.54 4.21 -0.44
C TYR A 61 -0.77 3.31 -1.65
N GLN A 62 -1.26 2.10 -1.38
CA GLN A 62 -1.72 1.10 -2.33
C GLN A 62 -3.01 0.47 -1.79
N MET A 63 -4.11 0.59 -2.52
CA MET A 63 -5.32 -0.18 -2.24
C MET A 63 -5.15 -1.61 -2.77
N LEU A 64 -5.50 -2.61 -1.97
CA LEU A 64 -5.35 -4.03 -2.30
C LEU A 64 -6.72 -4.62 -2.68
N PRO A 65 -6.76 -5.74 -3.43
CA PRO A 65 -8.01 -6.47 -3.62
C PRO A 65 -8.64 -6.80 -2.26
N GLY A 66 -9.96 -6.66 -2.18
CA GLY A 66 -10.71 -6.94 -0.95
C GLY A 66 -10.83 -5.76 0.03
N GLY A 67 -10.33 -4.57 -0.34
CA GLY A 67 -10.59 -3.33 0.40
C GLY A 67 -9.55 -2.95 1.44
N SER A 68 -8.53 -3.78 1.66
CA SER A 68 -7.38 -3.42 2.49
C SER A 68 -6.55 -2.31 1.83
N ILE A 69 -5.92 -1.49 2.65
CA ILE A 69 -5.06 -0.39 2.24
C ILE A 69 -3.71 -0.58 2.92
N LEU A 70 -2.64 -0.46 2.15
CA LEU A 70 -1.27 -0.39 2.63
C LEU A 70 -0.78 1.04 2.45
N GLN A 71 -0.27 1.67 3.50
CA GLN A 71 0.26 3.03 3.47
C GLN A 71 1.70 3.07 3.97
N TRP A 72 2.50 4.01 3.46
CA TRP A 72 3.87 4.24 3.90
C TRP A 72 4.17 5.73 3.97
N GLY A 73 5.21 6.07 4.73
CA GLY A 73 5.70 7.44 4.79
C GLY A 73 6.79 7.61 5.82
N TYR A 74 7.06 8.87 6.15
CA TYR A 74 8.00 9.22 7.20
C TYR A 74 7.59 10.52 7.88
N GLN A 75 8.09 10.71 9.11
CA GLN A 75 7.98 11.94 9.87
C GLN A 75 9.37 12.38 10.31
N ASP A 76 9.68 13.65 10.05
CA ASP A 76 10.91 14.31 10.50
C ASP A 76 10.61 15.17 11.73
N GLY A 77 11.65 15.58 12.46
CA GLY A 77 11.52 16.70 13.41
C GLY A 77 11.81 16.39 14.87
N TYR A 78 12.42 15.25 15.18
CA TYR A 78 12.91 15.04 16.54
C TYR A 78 14.27 15.73 16.74
N PHE A 79 14.36 16.50 17.81
CA PHE A 79 15.61 17.01 18.36
C PHE A 79 15.95 16.20 19.61
N ASP A 80 17.16 15.64 19.65
CA ASP A 80 17.65 14.90 20.81
C ASP A 80 18.14 15.84 21.91
N PHE A 81 17.61 15.66 23.12
CA PHE A 81 17.99 16.42 24.31
C PHE A 81 18.90 15.64 25.26
N GLY A 82 19.37 14.46 24.86
CA GLY A 82 20.30 13.62 25.62
C GLY A 82 19.65 12.37 26.22
N LEU A 83 20.44 11.64 27.01
CA LEU A 83 20.03 10.35 27.58
C LEU A 83 18.76 10.47 28.43
N GLY A 84 17.80 9.55 28.20
CA GLY A 84 16.52 9.54 28.89
C GLY A 84 15.51 10.56 28.35
N SER A 85 15.86 11.32 27.31
CA SER A 85 14.90 12.15 26.59
C SER A 85 13.88 11.28 25.86
N SER A 86 12.63 11.73 25.91
CA SER A 86 11.50 11.11 25.22
C SER A 86 10.78 12.15 24.41
N GLY A 87 10.26 11.74 23.27
CA GLY A 87 9.40 12.59 22.46
C GLY A 87 8.25 11.79 21.84
N HIS A 88 7.19 12.51 21.52
CA HIS A 88 6.06 11.95 20.78
C HIS A 88 5.57 12.92 19.72
N TRP A 89 5.11 12.36 18.61
CA TRP A 89 4.59 13.13 17.48
C TRP A 89 3.47 12.36 16.82
N GLN A 90 2.51 13.13 16.31
CA GLN A 90 1.42 12.60 15.51
C GLN A 90 1.85 12.49 14.05
N VAL A 91 1.48 11.39 13.42
CA VAL A 91 1.69 11.13 12.00
C VAL A 91 0.32 11.07 11.35
N ILE A 92 0.16 11.80 10.25
CA ILE A 92 -1.05 11.79 9.43
C ILE A 92 -0.82 10.82 8.27
N PHE A 93 -1.76 9.92 8.04
CA PHE A 93 -1.71 9.02 6.88
C PHE A 93 -2.01 9.78 5.58
N PRO A 94 -1.43 9.36 4.45
CA PRO A 94 -1.73 9.92 3.12
C PRO A 94 -3.22 9.96 2.80
N ILE A 95 -3.95 8.93 3.22
CA ILE A 95 -5.42 8.87 3.21
C ILE A 95 -5.93 8.27 4.52
N ALA A 96 -7.17 8.59 4.89
CA ALA A 96 -7.81 7.91 6.02
C ALA A 96 -8.11 6.44 5.67
N PHE A 97 -7.89 5.52 6.61
CA PHE A 97 -8.47 4.19 6.56
C PHE A 97 -10.00 4.30 6.74
N PRO A 98 -10.82 3.79 5.81
CA PRO A 98 -12.27 3.94 5.89
C PRO A 98 -12.91 3.40 7.17
N ASN A 99 -12.36 2.32 7.73
CA ASN A 99 -12.86 1.67 8.94
C ASN A 99 -11.84 1.72 10.08
N ALA A 100 -10.63 1.17 9.90
CA ALA A 100 -9.64 1.10 10.95
C ALA A 100 -8.20 0.91 10.44
N CYS A 101 -7.25 1.50 11.15
CA CYS A 101 -5.85 1.09 11.08
C CYS A 101 -5.66 -0.14 11.98
N LEU A 102 -5.09 -1.21 11.44
CA LEU A 102 -4.90 -2.47 12.17
C LEU A 102 -3.50 -2.62 12.74
N SER A 103 -2.49 -2.15 12.01
CA SER A 103 -1.10 -2.27 12.41
C SER A 103 -0.25 -1.19 11.77
N VAL A 104 0.77 -0.76 12.52
CA VAL A 104 1.81 0.15 12.07
C VAL A 104 3.15 -0.41 12.53
N THR A 105 4.07 -0.59 11.58
CA THR A 105 5.48 -0.88 11.85
C THR A 105 6.28 0.37 11.60
N VAL A 106 7.17 0.72 12.53
CA VAL A 106 8.05 1.89 12.45
C VAL A 106 9.52 1.48 12.41
N SER A 107 10.33 2.32 11.77
CA SER A 107 11.78 2.21 11.82
C SER A 107 12.43 3.58 11.93
N GLY A 108 13.49 3.66 12.72
CA GLY A 108 14.30 4.87 12.86
C GLY A 108 15.24 5.09 11.67
N GLY A 109 15.59 6.34 11.45
CA GLY A 109 16.65 6.75 10.56
C GLY A 109 17.14 8.14 10.94
N GLU A 110 18.39 8.42 10.66
CA GLU A 110 18.98 9.73 10.88
C GLU A 110 18.89 10.56 9.58
N ILE A 111 18.65 11.86 9.72
CA ILE A 111 18.69 12.83 8.62
C ILE A 111 19.99 13.63 8.68
N ILE A 112 20.36 14.08 9.87
CA ILE A 112 21.57 14.87 10.16
C ILE A 112 22.12 14.39 11.51
N GLY A 113 23.39 13.97 11.58
CA GLY A 113 24.06 13.55 12.82
C GLY A 113 25.16 12.47 12.63
N THR A 114 25.62 11.86 13.73
CA THR A 114 26.74 10.90 13.82
C THR A 114 26.37 9.41 13.87
N GLN A 115 25.23 8.98 13.32
CA GLN A 115 24.69 7.60 13.34
C GLN A 115 24.11 7.16 14.69
N GLU A 116 23.36 8.04 15.35
CA GLU A 116 22.75 7.76 16.67
C GLU A 116 21.40 7.03 16.58
N SER A 117 20.97 6.60 15.39
CA SER A 117 19.65 5.96 15.21
C SER A 117 19.51 4.60 15.93
N SER A 118 20.62 3.92 16.23
CA SER A 118 20.65 2.68 16.99
C SER A 118 20.40 2.89 18.49
N GLU A 119 20.56 4.13 18.97
CA GLU A 119 20.42 4.51 20.38
C GLU A 119 18.98 4.69 20.84
N HIS A 120 18.04 4.59 19.92
CA HIS A 120 16.66 4.97 20.10
C HIS A 120 15.72 3.78 19.91
N ILE A 121 14.74 3.66 20.81
CA ILE A 121 13.60 2.76 20.64
C ILE A 121 12.42 3.57 20.13
N TYR A 122 11.76 3.05 19.11
CA TYR A 122 10.56 3.62 18.50
C TYR A 122 9.38 2.70 18.74
N SER A 123 8.23 3.27 19.07
CA SER A 123 6.98 2.55 19.21
C SER A 123 5.85 3.34 18.56
N ALA A 124 4.97 2.65 17.84
CA ALA A 124 3.74 3.22 17.32
C ALA A 124 2.59 2.91 18.28
N PHE A 125 1.76 3.90 18.57
CA PHE A 125 0.60 3.77 19.45
C PHE A 125 -0.56 4.68 19.00
N ASP A 126 -1.71 4.62 19.67
CA ASP A 126 -2.92 5.40 19.37
C ASP A 126 -3.34 5.36 17.89
N PHE A 127 -3.56 4.15 17.38
CA PHE A 127 -3.96 3.96 15.98
C PHE A 127 -5.37 4.50 15.73
N ALA A 128 -5.48 5.41 14.77
CA ALA A 128 -6.73 6.01 14.31
C ALA A 128 -6.88 5.85 12.80
N GLN A 129 -8.05 6.20 12.27
CA GLN A 129 -8.31 6.15 10.83
C GLN A 129 -7.39 7.11 10.05
N THR A 130 -7.10 8.29 10.61
CA THR A 130 -6.39 9.38 9.93
C THR A 130 -4.90 9.42 10.27
N GLY A 131 -4.43 8.61 11.22
CA GLY A 131 -3.06 8.70 11.71
C GLY A 131 -2.77 7.81 12.90
N PHE A 132 -1.60 8.01 13.47
CA PHE A 132 -1.13 7.35 14.68
C PHE A 132 -0.12 8.24 15.41
N SER A 133 0.27 7.86 16.62
CA SER A 133 1.32 8.52 17.38
C SER A 133 2.58 7.67 17.40
N ILE A 134 3.74 8.32 17.32
CA ILE A 134 5.03 7.69 17.56
C ILE A 134 5.52 8.12 18.93
N TYR A 135 6.00 7.16 19.71
CA TYR A 135 6.80 7.39 20.89
C TYR A 135 8.25 7.01 20.59
N MET A 136 9.18 7.83 21.07
CA MET A 136 10.60 7.55 20.97
C MET A 136 11.27 7.78 22.32
N LEU A 137 12.22 6.90 22.65
CA LEU A 137 13.05 6.99 23.85
C LEU A 137 14.50 6.72 23.47
N ARG A 138 15.40 7.62 23.88
CA ARG A 138 16.84 7.35 23.84
C ARG A 138 17.22 6.41 24.99
N VAL A 139 17.83 5.28 24.68
CA VAL A 139 18.16 4.23 25.64
C VAL A 139 19.66 4.10 25.92
N PHE A 140 20.52 4.61 25.05
CA PHE A 140 21.97 4.68 25.29
C PHE A 140 22.60 5.89 24.58
N GLY A 141 23.92 6.09 24.76
CA GLY A 141 24.68 7.20 24.16
C GLY A 141 25.06 8.32 25.13
N SER A 142 26.08 9.12 24.77
CA SER A 142 26.68 10.14 25.64
C SER A 142 26.61 11.58 25.15
N SER A 143 25.92 11.86 24.04
CA SER A 143 25.83 13.23 23.51
C SER A 143 24.68 14.00 24.17
N GLY A 144 24.98 14.78 25.19
CA GLY A 144 24.15 15.94 25.53
C GLY A 144 24.24 16.97 24.41
N GLY A 145 23.14 17.22 23.70
CA GLY A 145 22.98 18.40 22.84
C GLY A 145 23.63 18.35 21.47
N THR A 146 23.68 17.20 20.80
CA THR A 146 23.85 17.20 19.34
C THR A 146 22.52 17.61 18.72
N SER A 147 22.53 18.60 17.82
CA SER A 147 21.35 19.03 17.05
C SER A 147 20.96 17.97 16.01
N ASP A 148 20.91 16.71 16.41
CA ASP A 148 20.64 15.57 15.54
C ASP A 148 19.17 15.58 15.19
N LEU A 149 18.93 15.38 13.89
CA LEU A 149 17.60 15.38 13.32
C LEU A 149 17.27 13.96 12.88
N PHE A 150 16.22 13.41 13.48
CA PHE A 150 15.78 12.04 13.18
C PHE A 150 14.54 12.02 12.30
N ARG A 151 14.44 10.93 11.55
CA ARG A 151 13.33 10.52 10.73
C ARG A 151 12.79 9.19 11.23
N VAL A 152 11.49 9.11 11.43
CA VAL A 152 10.82 7.82 11.63
C VAL A 152 10.06 7.48 10.36
N ARG A 153 10.37 6.32 9.78
CA ARG A 153 9.63 5.75 8.65
C ARG A 153 8.56 4.82 9.18
N TYR A 154 7.47 4.69 8.44
CA TYR A 154 6.39 3.77 8.81
C TYR A 154 5.83 3.02 7.61
N MET A 155 5.22 1.89 7.92
CA MET A 155 4.34 1.14 7.05
C MET A 155 3.10 0.73 7.84
N ALA A 156 1.93 1.03 7.33
CA ALA A 156 0.65 0.83 7.99
C ALA A 156 -0.31 0.01 7.12
N ILE A 157 -1.15 -0.80 7.75
CA ILE A 157 -2.20 -1.57 7.07
C ILE A 157 -3.54 -1.41 7.79
N GLY A 158 -4.61 -1.35 7.01
CA GLY A 158 -5.98 -1.18 7.49
C GLY A 158 -6.99 -1.35 6.37
N TYR A 159 -8.24 -1.01 6.62
CA TYR A 159 -9.34 -1.03 5.65
C TYR A 159 -10.43 -0.02 6.07
#